data_AF-A0A929GGR2-F1
#
_entry.id   AF-A0A929GGR2-F1
#
_cell.length_a   1.000
_cell.length_b   1.000
_cell.length_c   1.000
_cell.angle_alpha   90.00
_cell.angle_beta   90.00
_cell.angle_gamma   90.00
#
_symmetry.space_group_name_H-M   'P 1'
#
loop_
_entity.id
_entity.type
_entity.pdbx_description
1 polymer ?
#
loop_
_entity_poly.entity_id
_entity_poly.type
_entity_poly.pdbx_seq_one_letter_code
_entity_poly.pdbx_strand_id
1 'polypeptide(L)'
;MKIDEMNPLTVNKVYFKLTSYKQVPKESGCYILSTFDNEVLYIGLSVNLHTRFMQHLDNPNKINPTSEGKAVWFNYLVYDKELLEKVERTWINQFVSKHGKLPILNKINSPVV
;
A
#
# COMPACT_ATOMS: atom_id res chain seq x y z
N MET A 1 2.51 -11.94 4.52
CA MET A 1 1.82 -11.39 5.72
C MET A 1 0.52 -10.84 5.21
N LYS A 2 -0.57 -11.14 5.92
CA LYS A 2 -1.88 -10.68 5.52
C LYS A 2 -2.21 -9.32 6.14
N ILE A 3 -3.13 -8.60 5.50
CA ILE A 3 -3.56 -7.26 5.92
C ILE A 3 -4.18 -7.25 7.33
N ASP A 4 -4.88 -8.32 7.71
CA ASP A 4 -5.52 -8.50 9.02
C ASP A 4 -4.52 -8.69 10.17
N GLU A 5 -3.25 -8.88 9.85
CA GLU A 5 -2.16 -8.97 10.83
C GLU A 5 -1.47 -7.61 11.08
N MET A 6 -1.87 -6.56 10.35
CA MET A 6 -1.27 -5.22 10.45
C MET A 6 -1.83 -4.45 11.65
N ASN A 7 -0.96 -3.68 12.31
CA ASN A 7 -1.39 -2.75 13.37
C ASN A 7 -0.77 -1.36 13.15
N PRO A 8 -1.57 -0.29 12.96
CA PRO A 8 -3.04 -0.27 12.91
C PRO A 8 -3.60 -1.06 11.71
N LEU A 9 -4.83 -1.54 11.80
CA LEU A 9 -5.51 -2.18 10.68
C LEU A 9 -5.87 -1.15 9.59
N THR A 10 -5.89 -1.58 8.33
CA THR A 10 -6.51 -0.79 7.27
C THR A 10 -8.02 -0.79 7.46
N VAL A 11 -8.67 0.38 7.35
CA VAL A 11 -10.11 0.52 7.59
C VAL A 11 -10.92 0.29 6.31
N ASN A 12 -10.36 0.66 5.16
CA ASN A 12 -11.06 0.63 3.88
C ASN A 12 -10.31 -0.18 2.83
N LYS A 13 -11.05 -0.73 1.86
CA LYS A 13 -10.51 -1.51 0.75
C LYS A 13 -11.33 -1.29 -0.52
N VAL A 14 -10.63 -1.10 -1.64
CA VAL A 14 -11.25 -1.04 -2.97
C VAL A 14 -10.46 -1.92 -3.95
N TYR A 15 -11.08 -2.32 -5.06
CA TYR A 15 -10.34 -2.98 -6.13
C TYR A 15 -9.28 -2.03 -6.70
N PHE A 16 -8.08 -2.53 -6.95
CA PHE A 16 -7.01 -1.79 -7.60
C PHE A 16 -7.23 -1.79 -9.13
N LYS A 17 -8.26 -1.08 -9.56
CA LYS A 17 -8.68 -0.89 -10.96
C LYS A 17 -9.26 0.52 -11.14
N LEU A 18 -9.17 1.04 -12.36
CA LEU A 18 -9.65 2.38 -12.70
C LEU A 18 -11.12 2.63 -12.33
N THR A 19 -11.98 1.62 -12.46
CA THR A 19 -13.41 1.72 -12.10
C THR A 19 -13.66 2.03 -10.62
N SER A 20 -12.71 1.72 -9.74
CA SER A 20 -12.81 1.95 -8.30
C SER A 20 -12.19 3.28 -7.87
N TYR A 21 -11.54 4.00 -8.77
CA TYR A 21 -10.84 5.26 -8.47
C TYR A 21 -11.73 6.29 -7.76
N LYS A 22 -12.98 6.44 -8.21
CA LYS A 22 -13.94 7.38 -7.62
C LYS A 22 -14.30 7.09 -6.15
N GLN A 23 -14.01 5.89 -5.66
CA GLN A 23 -14.26 5.48 -4.27
C GLN A 23 -13.07 5.81 -3.35
N VAL A 24 -11.93 6.24 -3.90
CA VAL A 24 -10.74 6.57 -3.11
C VAL A 24 -10.83 8.02 -2.64
N PRO A 25 -10.66 8.32 -1.35
CA PRO A 25 -10.77 9.68 -0.85
C PRO A 25 -9.61 10.57 -1.29
N LYS A 26 -9.87 11.88 -1.42
CA LYS A 26 -8.85 12.91 -1.67
C LYS A 26 -8.18 13.36 -0.37
N GLU A 27 -7.80 12.40 0.46
CA GLU A 27 -7.29 12.61 1.82
C GLU A 27 -5.90 12.00 1.99
N SER A 28 -5.20 12.39 3.05
CA SER A 28 -3.94 11.80 3.46
C SER A 28 -4.15 10.42 4.09
N GLY A 29 -3.22 9.51 3.87
CA GLY A 29 -3.28 8.19 4.48
C GLY A 29 -2.14 7.25 4.09
N CYS A 30 -2.12 6.11 4.76
CA CYS A 30 -1.26 4.98 4.44
C CYS A 30 -2.07 3.93 3.70
N TYR A 31 -1.43 3.20 2.79
CA TYR A 31 -2.08 2.19 1.96
C TYR A 31 -1.19 0.99 1.72
N ILE A 32 -1.84 -0.11 1.35
CA ILE A 32 -1.22 -1.38 1.02
C ILE A 32 -1.80 -1.90 -0.29
N LEU A 33 -0.93 -2.20 -1.25
CA LEU A 33 -1.31 -3.03 -2.40
C LEU A 33 -1.17 -4.50 -1.99
N SER A 34 -2.21 -5.28 -2.22
CA SER A 34 -2.22 -6.70 -1.84
C SER A 34 -2.83 -7.60 -2.92
N THR A 35 -2.50 -8.88 -2.84
CA THR A 35 -3.08 -9.93 -3.68
C THR A 35 -4.56 -10.14 -3.39
N PHE A 36 -5.24 -10.97 -4.19
CA PHE A 36 -6.64 -11.34 -3.95
C PHE A 36 -6.86 -11.89 -2.53
N ASP A 37 -5.91 -12.69 -2.03
CA ASP A 37 -5.92 -13.31 -0.69
C ASP A 37 -5.43 -12.38 0.43
N ASN A 38 -5.32 -11.08 0.15
CA ASN A 38 -4.81 -10.03 1.04
C ASN A 38 -3.35 -10.23 1.48
N GLU A 39 -2.50 -10.87 0.67
CA GLU A 39 -1.06 -10.88 0.93
C GLU A 39 -0.44 -9.53 0.53
N VAL A 40 0.37 -8.96 1.42
CA VAL A 40 0.99 -7.64 1.25
C VAL A 40 2.07 -7.69 0.15
N LEU A 41 1.92 -6.85 -0.88
CA LEU A 41 2.91 -6.69 -1.95
C LEU A 41 3.66 -5.36 -1.87
N TYR A 42 2.99 -4.30 -1.40
CA TYR A 42 3.55 -2.96 -1.28
C TYR A 42 2.93 -2.21 -0.12
N ILE A 43 3.74 -1.49 0.65
CA ILE A 43 3.31 -0.56 1.69
C ILE A 43 3.74 0.85 1.28
N GLY A 44 2.86 1.84 1.43
CA GLY A 44 3.20 3.23 1.15
C GLY A 44 2.33 4.25 1.89
N LEU A 45 2.75 5.51 1.83
CA LEU A 45 1.96 6.67 2.28
C LEU A 45 1.69 7.67 1.16
N SER A 46 0.68 8.53 1.36
CA SER A 46 0.38 9.66 0.49
C SER A 46 -0.37 10.76 1.23
N VAL A 47 -0.08 12.02 0.90
CA VAL A 47 -0.91 13.17 1.31
C VAL A 47 -2.22 13.27 0.52
N ASN A 48 -2.36 12.48 -0.56
CA ASN A 48 -3.57 12.36 -1.36
C ASN A 48 -3.68 10.94 -1.92
N LEU A 49 -4.52 10.11 -1.29
CA LEU A 49 -4.72 8.71 -1.66
C LEU A 49 -5.29 8.57 -3.07
N HIS A 50 -6.25 9.42 -3.44
CA HIS A 50 -6.85 9.44 -4.76
C HIS A 50 -5.79 9.64 -5.86
N THR A 51 -5.00 10.72 -5.80
CA THR A 51 -3.92 10.95 -6.80
C THR A 51 -2.91 9.81 -6.83
N ARG A 52 -2.53 9.28 -5.67
CA ARG A 52 -1.55 8.17 -5.60
C ARG A 52 -2.09 6.86 -6.17
N PHE A 53 -3.38 6.59 -6.02
CA PHE A 53 -4.02 5.43 -6.62
C PHE A 53 -3.87 5.43 -8.15
N MET A 54 -4.13 6.57 -8.81
CA MET A 54 -3.94 6.70 -10.26
C MET A 54 -2.49 6.54 -10.67
N GLN A 55 -1.56 7.21 -9.97
CA GLN A 55 -0.12 7.09 -10.26
C GLN A 55 0.36 5.63 -10.23
N HIS A 56 -0.19 4.80 -9.34
CA HIS A 56 0.15 3.37 -9.32
C HIS A 56 -0.53 2.58 -10.44
N LEU A 57 -1.76 2.93 -10.83
CA LEU A 57 -2.40 2.30 -11.99
C LEU A 57 -1.64 2.58 -13.30
N ASP A 58 -1.00 3.75 -13.39
CA ASP A 58 -0.17 4.14 -14.54
C ASP A 58 1.26 3.57 -14.46
N ASN A 59 1.61 2.84 -13.40
CA ASN A 59 2.95 2.28 -13.18
C ASN A 59 2.98 0.78 -13.51
N PRO A 60 3.62 0.35 -14.63
CA PRO A 60 3.72 -1.05 -15.03
C PRO A 60 4.26 -1.96 -13.92
N ASN A 61 5.20 -1.47 -13.09
CA ASN A 61 5.79 -2.26 -12.01
C ASN A 61 4.81 -2.55 -10.87
N LYS A 62 3.72 -1.79 -10.75
CA LYS A 62 2.71 -1.95 -9.71
C LYS A 62 1.48 -2.73 -10.19
N ILE A 63 1.23 -2.75 -11.50
CA ILE A 63 0.10 -3.46 -12.11
C ILE A 63 0.48 -4.86 -12.62
N ASN A 64 1.74 -5.09 -12.99
CA ASN A 64 2.16 -6.38 -13.51
C ASN A 64 2.24 -7.44 -12.40
N PRO A 65 1.97 -8.71 -12.70
CA PRO A 65 2.19 -9.80 -11.74
C PRO A 65 3.65 -9.86 -11.30
N THR A 66 3.86 -10.21 -10.04
CA THR A 66 5.15 -10.55 -9.45
C THR A 66 5.21 -12.05 -9.16
N SER A 67 6.36 -12.55 -8.72
CA SER A 67 6.48 -13.93 -8.22
C SER A 67 5.65 -14.20 -6.95
N GLU A 68 5.23 -13.16 -6.22
CA GLU A 68 4.37 -13.26 -5.02
C GLU A 68 2.90 -12.91 -5.33
N GLY A 69 2.55 -12.75 -6.61
CA GLY A 69 1.20 -12.46 -7.08
C GLY A 69 1.04 -11.06 -7.65
N LYS A 70 -0.21 -10.66 -7.88
CA LYS A 70 -0.59 -9.38 -8.52
C LYS A 70 -1.36 -8.50 -7.56
N ALA A 71 -1.15 -7.18 -7.62
CA ALA A 71 -1.97 -6.23 -6.87
C ALA A 71 -3.43 -6.28 -7.37
N VAL A 72 -4.34 -6.64 -6.47
CA VAL A 72 -5.79 -6.73 -6.69
C VAL A 72 -6.54 -5.75 -5.81
N TRP A 73 -6.06 -5.51 -4.59
CA TRP A 73 -6.69 -4.60 -3.65
C TRP A 73 -5.80 -3.40 -3.34
N PHE A 74 -6.45 -2.27 -3.16
CA PHE A 74 -5.89 -1.08 -2.54
C PHE A 74 -6.56 -0.92 -1.16
N ASN A 75 -5.86 -1.34 -0.12
CA ASN A 75 -6.28 -1.20 1.26
C ASN A 75 -5.73 0.11 1.80
N TYR A 76 -6.49 0.87 2.58
CA TYR A 76 -6.02 2.15 3.09
C TYR A 76 -6.59 2.50 4.46
N LEU A 77 -5.83 3.35 5.14
CA LEU A 77 -6.16 4.02 6.38
C LEU A 77 -5.96 5.53 6.14
N VAL A 78 -7.06 6.28 6.17
CA VAL A 78 -7.00 7.74 6.22
C VAL A 78 -6.41 8.14 7.58
N TYR A 79 -5.44 9.04 7.57
CA TYR A 79 -4.73 9.44 8.78
C TYR A 79 -4.13 10.83 8.65
N ASP A 80 -3.76 11.41 9.80
CA ASP A 80 -3.09 12.71 9.85
C ASP A 80 -1.79 12.68 9.04
N LYS A 81 -1.63 13.69 8.17
CA LYS A 81 -0.44 13.89 7.33
C LYS A 81 0.85 13.92 8.15
N GLU A 82 0.80 14.44 9.38
CA GLU A 82 1.98 14.62 10.25
C GLU A 82 2.47 13.30 10.83
N LEU A 83 1.63 12.26 10.80
CA LEU A 83 1.91 10.96 11.40
C LEU A 83 2.01 9.82 10.37
N LEU A 84 1.85 10.10 9.08
CA LEU A 84 1.88 9.06 8.03
C LEU A 84 3.16 8.24 8.03
N GLU A 85 4.31 8.90 8.15
CA GLU A 85 5.61 8.20 8.16
C GLU A 85 5.75 7.26 9.35
N LYS A 86 5.12 7.58 10.48
CA LYS A 86 5.11 6.72 11.65
C LYS A 86 4.31 5.46 11.35
N VAL A 87 3.11 5.60 10.79
CA VAL A 87 2.23 4.47 10.46
C VAL A 87 2.86 3.58 9.38
N GLU A 88 3.36 4.16 8.29
CA GLU A 88 4.01 3.42 7.20
C GLU A 88 5.21 2.62 7.73
N ARG A 89 6.09 3.26 8.50
CA ARG A 89 7.26 2.63 9.10
C ARG A 89 6.88 1.52 10.06
N THR A 90 5.81 1.68 10.83
CA THR A 90 5.29 0.61 11.69
C THR A 90 4.88 -0.61 10.86
N TRP A 91 4.12 -0.44 9.77
CA TRP A 91 3.74 -1.55 8.90
C TRP A 91 4.92 -2.20 8.19
N ILE A 92 5.87 -1.40 7.69
CA ILE A 92 7.10 -1.92 7.08
C ILE A 92 7.88 -2.75 8.10
N ASN A 93 8.07 -2.24 9.32
CA ASN A 93 8.79 -2.93 10.38
C ASN A 93 8.09 -4.23 10.79
N GLN A 94 6.76 -4.25 10.87
CA GLN A 94 5.99 -5.49 11.13
C GLN A 94 6.23 -6.53 10.04
N PHE A 95 6.14 -6.13 8.77
CA PHE A 95 6.38 -7.03 7.65
C PHE A 95 7.83 -7.56 7.66
N VAL A 96 8.81 -6.69 7.84
CA VAL A 96 10.24 -7.06 7.90
C VAL A 96 10.52 -7.97 9.09
N SER A 97 9.95 -7.67 10.26
CA SER A 97 10.12 -8.52 11.44
C SER A 97 9.58 -9.93 11.23
N LYS A 98 8.54 -10.10 10.41
CA LYS A 98 7.93 -11.40 10.13
C LYS A 98 8.62 -12.15 8.98
N HIS A 99 9.07 -11.44 7.95
CA HIS A 99 9.55 -12.04 6.71
C HIS A 99 11.06 -11.89 6.47
N GLY A 100 11.77 -11.09 7.26
CA GLY A 100 13.20 -10.79 7.10
C GLY A 100 13.53 -9.97 5.84
N LYS A 101 12.51 -9.43 5.15
CA LYS A 101 12.65 -8.68 3.89
C LYS A 101 11.54 -7.65 3.75
N LEU A 102 11.71 -6.69 2.82
CA LEU A 102 10.65 -5.77 2.42
C LEU A 102 9.58 -6.47 1.57
N PRO A 103 8.35 -5.91 1.49
CA PRO A 103 7.39 -6.34 0.48
C PRO A 103 7.98 -6.27 -0.93
N ILE A 104 7.62 -7.21 -1.80
CA ILE A 104 8.27 -7.39 -3.11
C ILE A 104 8.25 -6.14 -4.01
N LEU A 105 7.26 -5.25 -3.85
CA LEU A 105 7.16 -4.02 -4.63
C LEU A 105 7.74 -2.78 -3.90
N ASN A 106 8.21 -2.91 -2.66
CA ASN A 106 8.98 -1.87 -1.97
C ASN A 106 10.44 -1.98 -2.41
N LYS A 107 10.99 -0.92 -3.00
CA LYS A 107 12.41 -0.88 -3.35
C LYS A 107 13.24 -0.61 -2.10
N ILE A 108 14.42 -1.22 -2.01
CA ILE A 108 15.36 -1.06 -0.89
C ILE A 108 15.93 0.38 -0.80
N ASN A 109 15.88 1.15 -1.89
CA ASN A 109 16.27 2.56 -1.90
C ASN A 109 15.27 3.37 -2.73
N SER A 110 14.54 4.27 -2.09
CA SER A 110 14.11 5.51 -2.76
C SER A 110 15.09 6.57 -2.25
N PRO A 111 16.11 6.97 -3.04
CA PRO A 111 16.92 8.11 -2.63
C PRO A 111 15.97 9.32 -2.57
N VAL A 112 15.89 9.92 -1.39
CA VAL A 112 15.38 11.28 -1.25
C VAL A 112 16.49 12.13 -1.87
N VAL A 113 16.25 12.62 -3.07
CA VAL A 113 17.09 13.67 -3.68
C VAL A 113 16.61 15.01 -3.12
#